data_AF-A0A3B8MPE4-F1
#
_entry.id   AF-A0A3B8MPE4-F1
#
_cell.length_a   1.000
_cell.length_b   1.000
_cell.length_c   1.000
_cell.angle_alpha   90.00
_cell.angle_beta   90.00
_cell.angle_gamma   90.00
#
_symmetry.space_group_name_H-M   'P 1'
#
loop_
_entity.id
_entity.type
_entity.pdbx_description
1 polymer ?
#
loop_
_entity_poly.entity_id
_entity_poly.type
_entity_poly.pdbx_seq_one_letter_code
_entity_poly.pdbx_strand_id
1 'polypeptide(L)'
;MSEENGSSDRAFTDSLGEMSLSELQDVFGHLDRDRYPERIEAVRQEMQSRIEALGDYRTGEDAGDEAAGAGRRLWGSILDVFVSLFPLVLYTGIQMLAASSGGGGRGGGRGRGGRGGPPQEEESVFDQVVAYLTSPEAIWDTVATYGPYVLAFIAYRAIFVIPQLAKSGWLPGMKEAGLRVVSKSGTNITVRQAGIRFLSAYVLGFLTLGIGHLSALWDRGGRALHDRLAATRVVRVQRRWEMPAEQRLLED
;
A
#
# COMPACT_ATOMS: atom_id res chain seq x y z
N MET A 1 14.82 54.45 17.30
CA MET A 1 13.60 53.61 17.32
C MET A 1 13.16 53.16 15.93
N SER A 2 13.35 53.94 14.85
CA SER A 2 12.90 53.53 13.50
C SER A 2 13.77 52.46 12.83
N GLU A 3 15.09 52.41 13.10
CA GLU A 3 16.00 51.41 12.49
C GLU A 3 15.87 50.01 13.12
N GLU A 4 15.51 49.94 14.40
CA GLU A 4 15.39 48.68 15.16
C GLU A 4 14.15 47.87 14.72
N ASN A 5 13.03 48.56 14.43
CA ASN A 5 11.84 47.94 13.83
C ASN A 5 12.13 47.38 12.44
N GLY A 6 12.84 48.12 11.58
CA GLY A 6 13.16 47.67 10.23
C GLY A 6 14.05 46.41 10.18
N SER A 7 14.95 46.23 11.15
CA SER A 7 15.74 45.00 11.28
C SER A 7 14.88 43.82 11.77
N SER A 8 13.97 44.05 12.72
CA SER A 8 13.08 43.00 13.22
C SER A 8 12.07 42.54 12.17
N ASP A 9 11.59 43.47 11.33
CA ASP A 9 10.62 43.14 10.28
C ASP A 9 11.26 42.35 9.13
N ARG A 10 12.50 42.67 8.73
CA ARG A 10 13.24 41.84 7.77
C ARG A 10 13.52 40.43 8.30
N ALA A 11 14.01 40.33 9.53
CA ALA A 11 14.25 39.01 10.16
C ALA A 11 12.95 38.19 10.27
N PHE A 12 11.81 38.84 10.50
CA PHE A 12 10.51 38.18 10.46
C PHE A 12 10.18 37.69 9.05
N THR A 13 10.28 38.54 8.03
CA THR A 13 10.02 38.14 6.63
C THR A 13 10.94 37.01 6.18
N ASP A 14 12.22 37.05 6.52
CA ASP A 14 13.18 35.98 6.21
C ASP A 14 12.77 34.65 6.86
N SER A 15 12.26 34.68 8.09
CA SER A 15 11.77 33.48 8.78
C SER A 15 10.52 32.87 8.16
N LEU A 16 9.67 33.66 7.47
CA LEU A 16 8.46 33.15 6.81
C LEU A 16 8.80 32.18 5.67
N GLY A 17 9.94 32.38 5.00
CA GLY A 17 10.41 31.51 3.92
C GLY A 17 10.77 30.09 4.41
N GLU A 18 11.12 29.94 5.68
CA GLU A 18 11.51 28.65 6.27
C GLU A 18 10.34 27.89 6.90
N MET A 19 9.22 28.57 7.18
CA MET A 19 8.03 27.97 7.78
C MET A 19 7.28 27.10 6.76
N SER A 20 6.49 26.13 7.21
CA SER A 20 5.51 25.37 6.42
C SER A 20 4.19 26.13 6.26
N LEU A 21 3.32 25.68 5.34
CA LEU A 21 2.02 26.33 5.13
C LEU A 21 1.13 26.28 6.39
N SER A 22 1.14 25.16 7.12
CA SER A 22 0.44 25.02 8.39
C SER A 22 1.00 25.95 9.48
N GLU A 23 2.32 26.10 9.57
CA GLU A 23 2.95 27.06 10.49
C GLU A 23 2.61 28.51 10.13
N LEU A 24 2.59 28.87 8.84
CA LEU A 24 2.14 30.19 8.40
C LEU A 24 0.67 30.45 8.77
N GLN A 25 -0.19 29.43 8.65
CA GLN A 25 -1.58 29.52 9.06
C GLN A 25 -1.73 29.72 10.58
N ASP A 26 -0.89 29.04 11.37
CA ASP A 26 -0.86 29.21 12.83
C ASP A 26 -0.38 30.60 13.24
N VAL A 27 0.71 31.08 12.62
CA VAL A 27 1.23 32.45 12.81
C VAL A 27 0.17 33.48 12.42
N PHE A 28 -0.50 33.32 11.28
CA PHE A 28 -1.58 34.19 10.85
C PHE A 28 -2.75 34.22 11.85
N GLY A 29 -3.05 33.08 12.48
CA GLY A 29 -4.09 32.95 13.49
C GLY A 29 -3.77 33.68 14.81
N HIS A 30 -2.50 33.73 15.19
CA HIS A 30 -2.04 34.28 16.47
C HIS A 30 -1.44 35.69 16.40
N LEU A 31 -1.18 36.21 15.20
CA LEU A 31 -0.62 37.54 15.02
C LEU A 31 -1.64 38.65 15.32
N ASP A 32 -1.27 39.58 16.20
CA ASP A 32 -2.07 40.76 16.52
C ASP A 32 -2.10 41.73 15.32
N ARG A 33 -3.28 41.85 14.72
CA ARG A 33 -3.53 42.58 13.47
C ARG A 33 -3.47 44.10 13.67
N ASP A 34 -3.80 44.56 14.88
CA ASP A 34 -3.84 45.97 15.22
C ASP A 34 -2.43 46.49 15.53
N ARG A 35 -1.58 45.61 16.08
CA ARG A 35 -0.22 45.94 16.48
C ARG A 35 0.82 45.80 15.36
N TYR A 36 0.63 44.85 14.42
CA TYR A 36 1.61 44.56 13.37
C TYR A 36 0.95 44.38 11.98
N PRO A 37 0.41 45.45 11.38
CA PRO A 37 -0.30 45.37 10.10
C PRO A 37 0.61 45.04 8.90
N GLU A 38 1.91 45.35 8.95
CA GLU A 38 2.83 44.98 7.86
C GLU A 38 3.18 43.49 7.89
N ARG A 39 3.34 42.91 9.08
CA ARG A 39 3.65 41.49 9.25
C ARG A 39 2.51 40.57 8.82
N ILE A 40 1.26 40.98 9.08
CA ILE A 40 0.10 40.18 8.66
C ILE A 40 -0.05 40.14 7.15
N GLU A 41 0.30 41.24 6.47
CA GLU A 41 0.27 41.31 5.01
C GLU A 41 1.39 40.46 4.41
N ALA A 42 2.59 40.49 4.99
CA ALA A 42 3.69 39.61 4.60
C ALA A 42 3.32 38.12 4.73
N VAL A 43 2.72 37.71 5.86
CA VAL A 43 2.24 36.33 6.06
C VAL A 43 1.18 35.96 5.03
N ARG A 44 0.21 36.85 4.76
CA ARG A 44 -0.85 36.60 3.76
C ARG A 44 -0.27 36.42 2.36
N GLN A 45 0.65 37.29 1.95
CA GLN A 45 1.30 37.21 0.64
C GLN A 45 2.08 35.91 0.48
N GLU A 46 2.83 35.51 1.50
CA GLU A 46 3.57 34.25 1.50
C GLU A 46 2.63 33.03 1.44
N MET A 47 1.55 33.02 2.24
CA MET A 47 0.54 31.96 2.18
C MET A 47 -0.09 31.86 0.78
N GLN A 48 -0.43 33.00 0.16
CA GLN A 48 -1.09 33.02 -1.14
C GLN A 48 -0.14 32.57 -2.26
N SER A 49 1.11 33.03 -2.23
CA SER A 49 2.19 32.56 -3.10
C SER A 49 2.34 31.04 -3.05
N ARG A 50 2.30 30.46 -1.84
CA ARG A 50 2.41 29.01 -1.64
C ARG A 50 1.19 28.23 -2.09
N ILE A 51 -0.01 28.77 -1.88
CA ILE A 51 -1.26 28.17 -2.38
C ILE A 51 -1.26 28.14 -3.91
N GLU A 52 -0.76 29.20 -4.56
CA GLU A 52 -0.61 29.27 -6.00
C GLU A 52 0.46 28.28 -6.51
N ALA A 53 1.63 28.25 -5.87
CA ALA A 53 2.68 27.27 -6.16
C ALA A 53 2.21 25.81 -5.98
N LEU A 54 1.38 25.54 -4.97
CA LEU A 54 0.72 24.24 -4.77
C LEU A 54 -0.26 23.92 -5.90
N GLY A 55 -1.04 24.90 -6.37
CA GLY A 55 -1.96 24.73 -7.49
C GLY A 55 -1.23 24.36 -8.79
N ASP A 56 -0.15 25.07 -9.09
CA ASP A 56 0.70 24.84 -10.26
C ASP A 56 1.44 23.49 -10.16
N TYR A 57 1.95 23.15 -8.97
CA TYR A 57 2.57 21.85 -8.74
C TYR A 57 1.59 20.69 -8.97
N ARG A 58 0.38 20.78 -8.40
CA ARG A 58 -0.63 19.71 -8.51
C ARG A 58 -1.10 19.50 -9.94
N THR A 59 -1.26 20.59 -10.70
CA THR A 59 -1.62 20.53 -12.12
C THR A 59 -0.48 20.00 -12.99
N GLY A 60 0.79 20.28 -12.63
CA GLY A 60 1.98 19.69 -13.26
C GLY A 60 2.16 18.21 -12.95
N GLU A 61 1.85 17.75 -11.74
CA GLU A 61 1.91 16.33 -11.34
C GLU A 61 0.86 15.50 -12.08
N ASP A 62 -0.37 16.00 -12.23
CA ASP A 62 -1.42 15.35 -13.03
C ASP A 62 -1.07 15.26 -14.55
N ALA A 63 -0.22 16.17 -15.03
CA ALA A 63 0.30 16.16 -16.41
C ALA A 63 1.54 15.25 -16.57
N GLY A 64 2.26 14.99 -15.47
CA GLY A 64 3.54 14.27 -15.40
C GLY A 64 3.43 12.86 -14.83
N ASP A 65 2.35 12.14 -15.13
CA ASP A 65 2.16 10.72 -14.74
C ASP A 65 3.18 9.79 -15.43
N GLU A 66 4.45 9.90 -15.03
CA GLU A 66 5.47 8.94 -15.40
C GLU A 66 5.05 7.56 -14.91
N ALA A 67 4.94 6.62 -15.85
CA ALA A 67 4.66 5.24 -15.52
C ALA A 67 5.76 4.74 -14.58
N ALA A 68 5.39 4.27 -13.39
CA ALA A 68 6.35 3.81 -12.40
C ALA A 68 7.32 2.76 -12.97
N GLY A 69 8.56 2.68 -12.47
CA GLY A 69 9.48 1.63 -12.90
C GLY A 69 8.96 0.23 -12.56
N ALA A 70 9.17 -0.75 -13.46
CA ALA A 70 8.73 -2.14 -13.29
C ALA A 70 9.21 -2.76 -11.96
N GLY A 71 10.46 -2.48 -11.56
CA GLY A 71 11.02 -2.97 -10.28
C GLY A 71 10.33 -2.39 -9.04
N ARG A 72 9.96 -1.09 -9.06
CA ARG A 72 9.21 -0.46 -7.95
C ARG A 72 7.81 -1.04 -7.83
N ARG A 73 7.14 -1.31 -8.96
CA ARG A 73 5.83 -1.99 -8.97
C ARG A 73 5.90 -3.37 -8.33
N LEU A 74 6.89 -4.18 -8.73
CA LEU A 74 7.09 -5.51 -8.15
C LEU A 74 7.35 -5.42 -6.65
N TRP A 75 8.22 -4.49 -6.22
CA TRP A 75 8.51 -4.27 -4.80
C TRP A 75 7.27 -3.87 -4.00
N GLY A 76 6.46 -2.94 -4.52
CA GLY A 76 5.19 -2.55 -3.89
C GLY A 76 4.21 -3.71 -3.76
N SER A 77 4.12 -4.58 -4.78
CA SER A 77 3.30 -5.80 -4.72
C SER A 77 3.80 -6.80 -3.69
N ILE A 78 5.12 -7.02 -3.61
CA ILE A 78 5.72 -7.93 -2.62
C ILE A 78 5.42 -7.44 -1.19
N LEU A 79 5.62 -6.14 -0.93
CA LEU A 79 5.32 -5.55 0.37
C LEU A 79 3.83 -5.67 0.72
N ASP A 80 2.93 -5.44 -0.24
CA ASP A 80 1.49 -5.57 0.00
C ASP A 80 1.08 -7.01 0.35
N VAL A 81 1.64 -8.00 -0.35
CA VAL A 81 1.44 -9.42 -0.03
C VAL A 81 1.93 -9.71 1.39
N PHE A 82 3.16 -9.29 1.72
CA PHE A 82 3.74 -9.52 3.04
C PHE A 82 2.91 -8.90 4.17
N VAL A 83 2.55 -7.62 4.06
CA VAL A 83 1.73 -6.89 5.05
C VAL A 83 0.40 -7.59 5.28
N SER A 84 -0.17 -8.18 4.23
CA SER A 84 -1.48 -8.81 4.32
C SER A 84 -1.45 -10.29 4.70
N LEU A 85 -0.28 -10.94 4.65
CA LEU A 85 -0.08 -12.25 5.24
C LEU A 85 0.16 -12.16 6.75
N PHE A 86 0.56 -10.98 7.26
CA PHE A 86 0.82 -10.76 8.68
C PHE A 86 -0.33 -11.19 9.61
N PRO A 87 -1.61 -10.86 9.36
CA PRO A 87 -2.72 -11.33 10.20
C PRO A 87 -2.90 -12.86 10.17
N LEU A 88 -2.63 -13.50 9.03
CA LEU A 88 -2.69 -14.95 8.89
C LEU A 88 -1.56 -15.62 9.68
N VAL A 89 -0.34 -15.10 9.59
CA VAL A 89 0.82 -15.56 10.37
C VAL A 89 0.60 -15.36 11.87
N LEU A 90 0.01 -14.22 12.26
CA LEU A 90 -0.33 -13.95 13.65
C LEU A 90 -1.39 -14.94 14.15
N TYR A 91 -2.43 -15.20 13.36
CA TYR A 91 -3.48 -16.16 13.69
C TYR A 91 -2.91 -17.58 13.84
N THR A 92 -2.10 -18.06 12.90
CA THR A 92 -1.49 -19.40 12.97
C THR A 92 -0.52 -19.50 14.15
N GLY A 93 0.25 -18.44 14.43
CA GLY A 93 1.12 -18.35 15.59
C GLY A 93 0.37 -18.44 16.92
N ILE A 94 -0.77 -17.75 17.04
CA ILE A 94 -1.64 -17.83 18.23
C ILE A 94 -2.22 -19.24 18.39
N GLN A 95 -2.67 -19.87 17.31
CA GLN A 95 -3.19 -21.24 17.34
C GLN A 95 -2.11 -22.25 17.76
N MET A 96 -0.89 -22.13 17.24
CA MET A 96 0.24 -22.98 17.65
C MET A 96 0.59 -22.78 19.13
N LEU A 97 0.57 -21.54 19.62
CA LEU A 97 0.81 -21.24 21.03
C LEU A 97 -0.28 -21.85 21.92
N ALA A 98 -1.56 -21.68 21.54
CA ALA A 98 -2.69 -22.24 22.26
C ALA A 98 -2.64 -23.79 22.30
N ALA A 99 -2.32 -24.43 21.17
CA ALA A 99 -2.13 -25.88 21.09
C ALA A 99 -0.95 -26.36 21.96
N SER A 100 0.15 -25.60 22.01
CA SER A 100 1.30 -25.92 22.86
C SER A 100 1.00 -25.74 24.36
N SER A 101 0.08 -24.84 24.72
CA SER A 101 -0.33 -24.61 26.12
C SER A 101 -1.37 -25.61 26.65
N GLY A 102 -2.04 -26.37 25.78
CA GLY A 102 -3.06 -27.37 26.16
C GLY A 102 -2.52 -28.78 26.42
N GLY A 103 -1.22 -29.03 26.19
CA GLY A 103 -0.59 -30.35 26.26
C GLY A 103 -0.03 -30.74 27.63
N GLY A 104 -0.85 -30.70 28.69
CA GLY A 104 -0.47 -31.15 30.04
C GLY A 104 -1.39 -32.24 30.58
N GLY A 105 -1.15 -33.52 30.26
CA GLY A 105 -1.89 -34.62 30.92
C GLY A 105 -1.84 -36.03 30.30
N ARG A 106 -0.75 -36.76 30.57
CA ARG A 106 -0.59 -38.24 30.77
C ARG A 106 -1.47 -39.25 30.02
N GLY A 107 -0.80 -40.21 29.39
CA GLY A 107 -1.29 -41.60 29.23
C GLY A 107 -0.28 -42.52 28.55
N GLY A 108 0.55 -43.22 29.33
CA GLY A 108 1.59 -44.12 28.84
C GLY A 108 1.08 -45.42 28.24
N GLY A 109 1.77 -45.91 27.23
CA GLY A 109 1.61 -47.26 26.68
C GLY A 109 2.89 -47.70 25.97
N ARG A 110 3.78 -48.39 26.71
CA ARG A 110 4.89 -49.15 26.13
C ARG A 110 4.29 -50.33 25.33
N GLY A 111 4.24 -50.20 24.01
CA GLY A 111 3.90 -51.26 23.06
C GLY A 111 5.16 -51.80 22.39
N ARG A 112 5.40 -53.10 22.58
CA ARG A 112 6.56 -53.90 22.21
C ARG A 112 6.39 -54.51 20.82
N GLY A 113 7.43 -54.44 19.99
CA GLY A 113 7.75 -55.41 18.93
C GLY A 113 6.91 -55.35 17.65
N GLY A 114 7.50 -54.78 16.59
CA GLY A 114 6.99 -54.84 15.21
C GLY A 114 8.14 -55.00 14.22
N ARG A 115 8.27 -56.22 13.70
CA ARG A 115 9.14 -56.73 12.64
C ARG A 115 9.43 -55.73 11.51
N GLY A 116 10.68 -55.69 11.05
CA GLY A 116 11.10 -54.94 9.86
C GLY A 116 10.27 -55.31 8.64
N GLY A 117 9.55 -54.32 8.11
CA GLY A 117 8.95 -54.37 6.78
C GLY A 117 10.03 -54.19 5.70
N PRO A 118 9.72 -54.53 4.44
CA PRO A 118 10.60 -54.27 3.31
C PRO A 118 10.95 -52.78 3.24
N PRO A 119 12.06 -52.40 2.58
CA PRO A 119 12.41 -50.99 2.43
C PRO A 119 11.20 -50.30 1.80
N GLN A 120 10.57 -49.40 2.53
CA GLN A 120 9.61 -48.49 1.93
C GLN A 120 10.47 -47.64 1.00
N GLU A 121 10.39 -47.89 -0.31
CA GLU A 121 10.86 -46.92 -1.28
C GLU A 121 10.12 -45.63 -0.93
N GLU A 122 10.84 -44.67 -0.34
CA GLU A 122 10.26 -43.38 0.01
C GLU A 122 9.72 -42.81 -1.29
N GLU A 123 8.38 -42.74 -1.41
CA GLU A 123 7.75 -42.16 -2.60
C GLU A 123 8.39 -40.80 -2.83
N SER A 124 8.97 -40.62 -4.01
CA SER A 124 9.58 -39.36 -4.39
C SER A 124 8.55 -38.24 -4.20
N VAL A 125 8.97 -37.09 -3.68
CA VAL A 125 8.11 -35.90 -3.57
C VAL A 125 7.44 -35.59 -4.91
N PHE A 126 8.11 -35.90 -6.02
CA PHE A 126 7.55 -35.76 -7.36
C PHE A 126 6.36 -36.69 -7.60
N ASP A 127 6.45 -37.96 -7.20
CA ASP A 127 5.39 -38.94 -7.39
C ASP A 127 4.18 -38.61 -6.51
N GLN A 128 4.41 -38.11 -5.29
CA GLN A 128 3.36 -37.60 -4.41
C GLN A 128 2.62 -36.41 -5.04
N VAL A 129 3.36 -35.46 -5.63
CA VAL A 129 2.78 -34.30 -6.32
C VAL A 129 2.00 -34.73 -7.55
N VAL A 130 2.55 -35.62 -8.38
CA VAL A 130 1.85 -36.13 -9.57
C VAL A 130 0.58 -36.85 -9.16
N ALA A 131 0.66 -37.79 -8.21
CA ALA A 131 -0.49 -38.54 -7.70
C ALA A 131 -1.61 -37.61 -7.23
N TYR A 132 -1.27 -36.60 -6.42
CA TYR A 132 -2.20 -35.59 -5.93
C TYR A 132 -2.87 -34.79 -7.08
N LEU A 133 -2.08 -34.33 -8.05
CA LEU A 133 -2.59 -33.56 -9.19
C LEU A 133 -3.44 -34.40 -10.14
N THR A 134 -3.23 -35.71 -10.20
CA THR A 134 -4.04 -36.65 -11.02
C THR A 134 -5.26 -37.22 -10.30
N SER A 135 -5.41 -37.02 -8.98
CA SER A 135 -6.58 -37.49 -8.23
C SER A 135 -7.63 -36.39 -8.08
N PRO A 136 -8.77 -36.45 -8.80
CA PRO A 136 -9.84 -35.46 -8.66
C PRO A 136 -10.38 -35.38 -7.22
N GLU A 137 -10.45 -36.52 -6.54
CA GLU A 137 -10.97 -36.61 -5.18
C GLU A 137 -10.10 -35.84 -4.18
N ALA A 138 -8.77 -35.96 -4.27
CA ALA A 138 -7.88 -35.23 -3.37
C ALA A 138 -7.91 -33.72 -3.64
N ILE A 139 -8.08 -33.31 -4.90
CA ILE A 139 -8.26 -31.90 -5.26
C ILE A 139 -9.56 -31.37 -4.64
N TRP A 140 -10.67 -32.09 -4.78
CA TRP A 140 -11.96 -31.67 -4.22
C TRP A 140 -11.95 -31.66 -2.69
N ASP A 141 -11.33 -32.64 -2.04
CA ASP A 141 -11.19 -32.68 -0.58
C ASP A 141 -10.36 -31.50 -0.06
N THR A 142 -9.28 -31.17 -0.77
CA THR A 142 -8.46 -29.98 -0.48
C THR A 142 -9.26 -28.70 -0.68
N VAL A 143 -10.02 -28.57 -1.76
CA VAL A 143 -10.87 -27.39 -1.99
C VAL A 143 -11.96 -27.29 -0.93
N ALA A 144 -12.59 -28.40 -0.54
CA ALA A 144 -13.62 -28.40 0.50
C ALA A 144 -13.04 -28.01 1.87
N THR A 145 -11.85 -28.52 2.19
CA THR A 145 -11.16 -28.26 3.45
C THR A 145 -10.63 -26.82 3.51
N TYR A 146 -9.85 -26.39 2.50
CA TYR A 146 -9.13 -25.11 2.54
C TYR A 146 -9.87 -23.95 1.87
N GLY A 147 -10.80 -24.24 0.96
CA GLY A 147 -11.56 -23.24 0.20
C GLY A 147 -12.27 -22.21 1.08
N PRO A 148 -12.98 -22.59 2.16
CA PRO A 148 -13.61 -21.63 3.06
C PRO A 148 -12.60 -20.66 3.70
N TYR A 149 -11.40 -21.12 4.05
CA TYR A 149 -10.35 -20.27 4.62
C TYR A 149 -9.77 -19.31 3.58
N VAL A 150 -9.55 -19.78 2.35
CA VAL A 150 -9.11 -18.92 1.24
C VAL A 150 -10.16 -17.85 0.94
N LEU A 151 -11.45 -18.23 0.90
CA LEU A 151 -12.55 -17.28 0.69
C LEU A 151 -12.65 -16.28 1.83
N ALA A 152 -12.54 -16.73 3.09
CA ALA A 152 -12.53 -15.85 4.26
C ALA A 152 -11.35 -14.88 4.21
N PHE A 153 -10.18 -15.33 3.78
CA PHE A 153 -8.99 -14.48 3.61
C PHE A 153 -9.18 -13.44 2.49
N ILE A 154 -9.73 -13.83 1.35
CA ILE A 154 -10.05 -12.91 0.24
C ILE A 154 -11.09 -11.88 0.70
N ALA A 155 -12.14 -12.32 1.41
CA ALA A 155 -13.18 -11.43 1.94
C ALA A 155 -12.62 -10.45 2.97
N TYR A 156 -11.80 -10.94 3.92
CA TYR A 156 -11.07 -10.12 4.87
C TYR A 156 -10.27 -9.03 4.13
N ARG A 157 -9.45 -9.41 3.13
CA ARG A 157 -8.69 -8.43 2.36
C ARG A 157 -9.59 -7.45 1.61
N ALA A 158 -10.70 -7.90 1.02
CA ALA A 158 -11.62 -7.04 0.30
C ALA A 158 -12.16 -5.93 1.22
N ILE A 159 -12.51 -6.27 2.47
CA ILE A 159 -13.04 -5.34 3.47
C ILE A 159 -12.05 -4.21 3.78
N PHE A 160 -10.74 -4.47 3.81
CA PHE A 160 -9.74 -3.45 4.10
C PHE A 160 -9.22 -2.73 2.85
N VAL A 161 -8.93 -3.48 1.78
CA VAL A 161 -8.26 -2.97 0.57
C VAL A 161 -9.18 -2.08 -0.26
N ILE A 162 -10.44 -2.49 -0.47
CA ILE A 162 -11.38 -1.75 -1.33
C ILE A 162 -11.65 -0.33 -0.80
N PRO A 163 -12.07 -0.12 0.46
CA PRO A 163 -12.33 1.23 0.96
C PRO A 163 -11.06 2.07 1.06
N GLN A 164 -9.93 1.46 1.43
CA GLN A 164 -8.64 2.15 1.51
C GLN A 164 -8.19 2.68 0.14
N LEU A 165 -8.30 1.85 -0.90
CA LEU A 165 -8.02 2.25 -2.28
C LEU A 165 -9.00 3.31 -2.77
N ALA A 166 -10.30 3.20 -2.46
CA ALA A 166 -11.29 4.19 -2.86
C ALA A 166 -11.06 5.56 -2.18
N LYS A 167 -10.62 5.56 -0.92
CA LYS A 167 -10.37 6.80 -0.16
C LYS A 167 -9.11 7.51 -0.60
N SER A 168 -8.03 6.76 -0.85
CA SER A 168 -6.69 7.33 -0.96
C SER A 168 -5.93 6.94 -2.23
N GLY A 169 -6.28 5.81 -2.86
CA GLY A 169 -5.50 5.22 -3.93
C GLY A 169 -4.20 4.55 -3.45
N TRP A 170 -4.00 4.43 -2.13
CA TRP A 170 -2.77 3.95 -1.52
C TRP A 170 -2.98 2.69 -0.71
N LEU A 171 -2.11 1.71 -0.88
CA LEU A 171 -1.89 0.62 0.07
C LEU A 171 -0.57 0.83 0.81
N PRO A 172 -0.39 0.30 2.03
CA PRO A 172 0.83 0.53 2.82
C PRO A 172 2.12 0.23 2.05
N GLY A 173 2.20 -0.93 1.39
CA GLY A 173 3.36 -1.29 0.56
C GLY A 173 3.53 -0.40 -0.69
N MET A 174 2.43 0.13 -1.23
CA MET A 174 2.46 1.05 -2.37
C MET A 174 2.92 2.45 -1.95
N LYS A 175 2.53 2.92 -0.76
CA LYS A 175 2.98 4.18 -0.18
C LYS A 175 4.50 4.16 0.03
N GLU A 176 5.01 3.08 0.60
CA GLU A 176 6.45 2.85 0.72
C GLU A 176 7.16 2.74 -0.63
N ALA A 177 6.47 2.26 -1.66
CA ALA A 177 7.01 2.19 -3.02
C ALA A 177 6.92 3.54 -3.78
N GLY A 178 6.18 4.54 -3.28
CA GLY A 178 5.88 5.79 -4.00
C GLY A 178 4.94 5.57 -5.18
N LEU A 179 3.94 4.69 -5.02
CA LEU A 179 3.00 4.29 -6.05
C LEU A 179 1.56 4.59 -5.65
N ARG A 180 0.83 5.34 -6.48
CA ARG A 180 -0.59 5.62 -6.24
C ARG A 180 -1.45 5.01 -7.33
N VAL A 181 -2.60 4.51 -6.95
CA VAL A 181 -3.66 4.11 -7.87
C VAL A 181 -4.56 5.29 -8.15
N VAL A 182 -4.70 5.64 -9.42
CA VAL A 182 -5.61 6.69 -9.89
C VAL A 182 -6.51 6.18 -11.01
N SER A 183 -7.64 6.85 -11.19
CA SER A 183 -8.52 6.65 -12.33
C SER A 183 -7.80 7.00 -13.64
N LYS A 184 -8.33 6.55 -14.78
CA LYS A 184 -7.86 7.01 -16.09
C LYS A 184 -7.88 8.54 -16.23
N SER A 185 -8.77 9.22 -15.49
CA SER A 185 -8.88 10.68 -15.41
C SER A 185 -7.90 11.36 -14.43
N GLY A 186 -7.02 10.61 -13.74
CA GLY A 186 -6.11 11.16 -12.72
C GLY A 186 -6.73 11.32 -11.33
N THR A 187 -8.06 11.32 -11.23
CA THR A 187 -8.78 11.43 -9.95
C THR A 187 -8.67 10.17 -9.09
N ASN A 188 -9.06 10.28 -7.81
CA ASN A 188 -9.26 9.13 -6.93
C ASN A 188 -10.20 8.09 -7.58
N ILE A 189 -9.95 6.81 -7.29
CA ILE A 189 -10.77 5.73 -7.81
C ILE A 189 -12.06 5.57 -6.99
N THR A 190 -13.14 5.19 -7.66
CA THR A 190 -14.40 4.87 -7.00
C THR A 190 -14.35 3.51 -6.31
N VAL A 191 -15.23 3.28 -5.32
CA VAL A 191 -15.40 1.96 -4.67
C VAL A 191 -15.67 0.86 -5.69
N ARG A 192 -16.45 1.16 -6.74
CA ARG A 192 -16.71 0.23 -7.84
C ARG A 192 -15.44 -0.13 -8.60
N GLN A 193 -14.62 0.85 -8.95
CA GLN A 193 -13.34 0.60 -9.63
C GLN A 193 -12.37 -0.18 -8.74
N ALA A 194 -12.31 0.15 -7.45
CA ALA A 194 -11.51 -0.58 -6.47
C ALA A 194 -11.94 -2.05 -6.36
N GLY A 195 -13.25 -2.32 -6.31
CA GLY A 195 -13.81 -3.67 -6.27
C GLY A 195 -13.55 -4.47 -7.56
N ILE A 196 -13.75 -3.86 -8.73
CA ILE A 196 -13.45 -4.50 -10.02
C ILE A 196 -11.95 -4.81 -10.11
N ARG A 197 -11.07 -3.87 -9.73
CA ARG A 197 -9.62 -4.08 -9.70
C ARG A 197 -9.25 -5.23 -8.77
N PHE A 198 -9.80 -5.26 -7.56
CA PHE A 198 -9.53 -6.31 -6.58
C PHE A 198 -9.97 -7.68 -7.12
N LEU A 199 -11.24 -7.82 -7.54
CA LEU A 199 -11.77 -9.10 -8.00
C LEU A 199 -11.07 -9.59 -9.27
N SER A 200 -10.84 -8.71 -10.24
CA SER A 200 -10.14 -9.07 -11.48
C SER A 200 -8.68 -9.43 -11.23
N ALA A 201 -8.01 -8.86 -10.22
CA ALA A 201 -6.67 -9.29 -9.83
C ALA A 201 -6.67 -10.78 -9.38
N TYR A 202 -7.61 -11.20 -8.53
CA TYR A 202 -7.69 -12.62 -8.13
C TYR A 202 -8.12 -13.54 -9.26
N VAL A 203 -9.18 -13.20 -10.00
CA VAL A 203 -9.72 -14.04 -11.07
C VAL A 203 -8.70 -14.18 -12.20
N LEU A 204 -8.13 -13.08 -12.69
CA LEU A 204 -7.14 -13.13 -13.74
C LEU A 204 -5.81 -13.69 -13.23
N GLY A 205 -5.44 -13.42 -11.98
CA GLY A 205 -4.27 -14.03 -11.35
C GLY A 205 -4.35 -15.54 -11.38
N PHE A 206 -5.47 -16.10 -10.97
CA PHE A 206 -5.72 -17.54 -11.00
C PHE A 206 -5.75 -18.07 -12.44
N LEU A 207 -6.55 -17.45 -13.32
CA LEU A 207 -6.75 -17.92 -14.70
C LEU A 207 -5.47 -17.87 -15.56
N THR A 208 -4.58 -16.91 -15.26
CA THR A 208 -3.32 -16.74 -16.01
C THR A 208 -2.10 -17.29 -15.28
N LEU A 209 -2.28 -18.02 -14.16
CA LEU A 209 -1.18 -18.48 -13.30
C LEU A 209 -0.21 -17.34 -12.91
N GLY A 210 -0.75 -16.14 -12.68
CA GLY A 210 0.02 -14.95 -12.34
C GLY A 210 0.60 -14.17 -13.52
N ILE A 211 0.58 -14.70 -14.75
CA ILE A 211 1.13 -14.02 -15.94
C ILE A 211 0.42 -12.68 -16.20
N GLY A 212 -0.87 -12.59 -15.89
CA GLY A 212 -1.64 -11.35 -15.99
C GLY A 212 -1.16 -10.22 -15.08
N HIS A 213 -0.49 -10.54 -13.96
CA HIS A 213 0.17 -9.54 -13.12
C HIS A 213 1.50 -9.09 -13.70
N LEU A 214 2.24 -10.00 -14.36
CA LEU A 214 3.51 -9.70 -15.02
C LEU A 214 3.34 -8.81 -16.27
N SER A 215 2.15 -8.74 -16.85
CA SER A 215 1.86 -7.84 -17.98
C SER A 215 2.16 -6.36 -17.67
N ALA A 216 2.05 -5.93 -16.41
CA ALA A 216 2.43 -4.58 -15.97
C ALA A 216 3.95 -4.31 -15.97
N LEU A 217 4.78 -5.34 -16.07
CA LEU A 217 6.24 -5.21 -16.18
C LEU A 217 6.67 -4.85 -17.61
N TRP A 218 5.92 -5.33 -18.62
CA TRP A 218 6.23 -5.11 -20.04
C TRP A 218 5.47 -3.95 -20.69
N ASP A 219 4.29 -3.58 -20.17
CA ASP A 219 3.54 -2.45 -20.72
C ASP A 219 4.20 -1.11 -20.35
N ARG A 220 4.53 -0.29 -21.36
CA ARG A 220 5.06 1.09 -21.20
C ARG A 220 4.09 1.98 -20.41
N GLY A 221 2.79 1.67 -20.44
CA GLY A 221 1.78 2.35 -19.62
C GLY A 221 1.64 1.81 -18.19
N GLY A 222 2.36 0.74 -17.83
CA GLY A 222 2.36 0.17 -16.49
C GLY A 222 1.04 -0.45 -16.03
N ARG A 223 0.12 -0.77 -16.96
CA ARG A 223 -1.23 -1.25 -16.64
C ARG A 223 -1.27 -2.77 -16.69
N ALA A 224 -1.59 -3.40 -15.56
CA ALA A 224 -1.93 -4.82 -15.57
C ALA A 224 -3.28 -5.06 -16.28
N LEU A 225 -3.58 -6.31 -16.65
CA LEU A 225 -4.89 -6.67 -17.21
C LEU A 225 -6.05 -6.27 -16.29
N HIS A 226 -5.87 -6.40 -14.97
CA HIS A 226 -6.86 -5.97 -13.97
C HIS A 226 -7.02 -4.44 -13.90
N ASP A 227 -5.94 -3.68 -14.13
CA ASP A 227 -6.00 -2.22 -14.17
C ASP A 227 -6.77 -1.72 -15.39
N ARG A 228 -6.59 -2.38 -16.55
CA ARG A 228 -7.33 -2.07 -17.78
C ARG A 228 -8.84 -2.30 -17.60
N LEU A 229 -9.23 -3.42 -16.98
CA LEU A 229 -10.63 -3.73 -16.68
C LEU A 229 -11.26 -2.75 -15.70
N ALA A 230 -10.51 -2.32 -14.69
CA ALA A 230 -10.97 -1.35 -13.70
C ALA A 230 -10.92 0.11 -14.20
N ALA A 231 -10.39 0.36 -15.40
CA ALA A 231 -10.08 1.70 -15.91
C ALA A 231 -9.23 2.52 -14.91
N THR A 232 -8.25 1.87 -14.29
CA THR A 232 -7.30 2.48 -13.35
C THR A 232 -5.88 2.41 -13.90
N ARG A 233 -4.97 3.18 -13.32
CA ARG A 233 -3.52 3.09 -13.57
C ARG A 233 -2.73 3.31 -12.29
N VAL A 234 -1.52 2.78 -12.26
CA VAL A 234 -0.57 3.04 -11.18
C VAL A 234 0.40 4.11 -11.64
N VAL A 235 0.42 5.23 -10.90
CA VAL A 235 1.27 6.37 -11.17
C VAL A 235 2.35 6.46 -10.11
N ARG A 236 3.51 7.00 -10.49
CA ARG A 236 4.56 7.33 -9.52
C ARG A 236 4.15 8.63 -8.83
N VAL A 237 4.35 8.67 -7.52
CA VAL A 237 4.26 9.90 -6.73
C VAL A 237 5.60 10.06 -6.02
N GLN A 238 6.09 11.29 -5.94
CA GLN A 238 7.32 11.56 -5.21
C GLN A 238 7.12 11.29 -3.72
N ARG A 239 8.10 10.65 -3.10
CA ARG A 239 8.07 10.43 -1.65
C ARG A 239 8.54 11.71 -0.96
N ARG A 240 8.06 11.99 0.26
CA ARG A 240 8.45 13.19 1.03
C ARG A 240 9.97 13.39 1.14
N TRP A 241 10.75 12.31 1.22
CA TRP A 241 12.22 12.37 1.26
C TRP A 241 12.90 12.49 -0.12
N GLU A 242 12.17 12.22 -1.21
CA GLU A 242 12.61 12.50 -2.58
C GLU A 242 12.36 13.98 -2.96
N MET A 243 11.49 14.68 -2.21
CA MET A 243 11.12 16.07 -2.48
C MET A 243 12.22 17.08 -2.05
N PRO A 244 12.52 18.07 -2.90
CA PRO A 244 13.27 19.26 -2.52
C PRO A 244 12.72 19.90 -1.24
N ALA A 245 13.58 20.54 -0.44
CA ALA A 245 13.19 21.14 0.83
C ALA A 245 12.03 22.14 0.66
N GLU A 246 12.05 22.94 -0.40
CA GLU A 246 11.01 23.91 -0.75
C GLU A 246 9.64 23.26 -0.94
N GLN A 247 9.58 22.07 -1.57
CA GLN A 247 8.32 21.35 -1.78
C GLN A 247 7.78 20.75 -0.49
N ARG A 248 8.65 20.33 0.43
CA ARG A 248 8.21 19.80 1.74
C ARG A 248 7.49 20.85 2.57
N LEU A 249 7.88 22.12 2.45
CA LEU A 249 7.24 23.24 3.16
C LEU A 249 5.82 23.55 2.64
N LEU A 250 5.45 23.03 1.47
CA LEU A 250 4.14 23.22 0.86
C LEU A 250 3.11 22.15 1.30
N GLU A 251 3.55 20.95 1.69
CA GLU A 251 2.66 19.80 1.93
C GLU A 251 2.28 19.54 3.41
N ASP A 252 2.92 20.23 4.37
CA ASP A 252 2.71 20.08 5.83
C ASP A 252 1.61 21.00 6.37
#